data_AF-A0A349HZT7-F1
#
_entry.id   AF-A0A349HZT7-F1
#
_cell.length_a   1.000
_cell.length_b   1.000
_cell.length_c   1.000
_cell.angle_alpha   90.00
_cell.angle_beta   90.00
_cell.angle_gamma   90.00
#
_symmetry.space_group_name_H-M   'P 1'
#
loop_
_entity.id
_entity.type
_entity.pdbx_description
1 polymer ?
#
loop_
_entity_poly.entity_id
_entity_poly.type
_entity_poly.pdbx_seq_one_letter_code
_entity_poly.pdbx_strand_id
1 'polypeptide(L)'
;MKKTIFPHNPYRTGQSMILTVLVLSSAVLALSAIGGYMMLIRLRINSDIVNTTKAIYIADAGLECEAYNQFQLADIDCNDIPYNAFPHTSGVVDPRASYVSEYTAGPPSYMLSKGSYRSASRSFRLGF
;
A
#
# COMPACT_ATOMS: atom_id res chain seq x y z
N MET A 1 70.63 33.44 -15.84
CA MET A 1 69.53 32.54 -15.44
C MET A 1 68.21 33.27 -15.66
N LYS A 2 67.42 32.84 -16.66
CA LYS A 2 66.19 33.52 -17.09
C LYS A 2 65.01 32.96 -16.30
N LYS A 3 64.47 33.76 -15.36
CA LYS A 3 63.34 33.38 -14.49
C LYS A 3 62.05 33.56 -15.29
N THR A 4 61.44 32.46 -15.73
CA THR A 4 60.12 32.46 -16.39
C THR A 4 59.05 32.65 -15.32
N ILE A 5 58.61 33.89 -15.15
CA ILE A 5 57.42 34.24 -14.37
C ILE A 5 56.22 33.84 -15.23
N PHE A 6 55.53 32.76 -14.85
CA PHE A 6 54.24 32.41 -15.44
C PHE A 6 53.22 33.51 -15.07
N PRO A 7 52.51 34.10 -16.03
CA PRO A 7 51.48 35.06 -15.72
C PRO A 7 50.33 34.37 -14.97
N HIS A 8 50.14 34.69 -13.69
CA HIS A 8 48.97 34.28 -12.92
C HIS A 8 47.77 35.05 -13.47
N ASN A 9 47.02 34.43 -14.38
CA ASN A 9 45.81 35.02 -14.93
C ASN A 9 44.63 34.78 -13.95
N PRO A 10 44.15 35.79 -13.18
CA PRO A 10 43.16 35.61 -12.12
C PRO A 10 41.82 35.04 -12.62
N TYR A 11 41.55 35.15 -13.93
CA TYR A 11 40.36 34.60 -14.57
C TYR A 11 40.33 33.05 -14.56
N ARG A 12 41.49 32.37 -14.54
CA ARG A 12 41.53 30.88 -14.56
C ARG A 12 41.09 30.26 -13.23
N THR A 13 41.44 30.88 -12.11
CA THR A 13 41.07 30.43 -10.76
C THR A 13 39.58 30.59 -10.47
N GLY A 14 38.95 31.67 -10.94
CA GLY A 14 37.50 31.86 -10.83
C GLY A 14 36.71 30.88 -11.68
N GLN A 15 37.20 30.55 -12.88
CA GLN A 15 36.57 29.57 -13.76
C GLN A 15 36.59 28.15 -13.18
N SER A 16 37.71 27.71 -12.58
CA SER A 16 37.76 26.40 -11.91
C SER A 16 36.83 26.33 -10.71
N MET A 17 36.66 27.43 -9.97
CA MET A 17 35.76 27.49 -8.80
C MET A 17 34.28 27.37 -9.21
N ILE A 18 33.87 28.01 -10.30
CA ILE A 18 32.49 27.90 -10.80
C ILE A 18 32.22 26.48 -11.31
N LEU A 19 33.18 25.87 -12.00
CA LEU A 19 33.05 24.50 -12.50
C LEU A 19 32.84 23.51 -11.35
N THR A 20 33.63 23.59 -10.28
CA THR A 20 33.50 22.67 -9.14
C THR A 20 32.19 22.85 -8.40
N VAL A 21 31.73 24.09 -8.19
CA VAL A 21 30.43 24.37 -7.57
C VAL A 21 29.28 23.83 -8.42
N LEU A 22 29.37 23.95 -9.75
CA LEU A 22 28.34 23.45 -10.66
C LEU A 22 28.29 21.90 -10.66
N VAL A 23 29.45 21.26 -10.63
CA VAL A 23 29.55 19.79 -10.50
C VAL A 23 29.02 19.31 -9.14
N LEU A 24 29.39 19.97 -8.04
CA LEU A 24 28.88 19.63 -6.71
C LEU A 24 27.37 19.83 -6.60
N SER A 25 26.86 20.95 -7.11
CA SER A 25 25.42 21.27 -7.05
C SER A 25 24.60 20.30 -7.90
N SER A 26 25.07 19.95 -9.10
CA SER A 26 24.39 18.97 -9.94
C SER A 26 24.39 17.57 -9.33
N ALA A 27 25.49 17.16 -8.68
CA ALA A 27 25.55 15.89 -7.95
C ALA A 27 24.56 15.84 -6.78
N VAL A 28 24.50 16.88 -5.95
CA VAL A 28 23.55 16.96 -4.83
C VAL A 28 22.10 16.98 -5.34
N LEU A 29 21.84 17.68 -6.44
CA LEU A 29 20.51 17.73 -7.05
C LEU A 29 20.08 16.36 -7.58
N ALA A 30 20.98 15.62 -8.25
CA ALA A 30 20.71 14.29 -8.76
C ALA A 30 20.40 13.30 -7.61
N LEU A 31 21.19 13.33 -6.53
CA LEU A 31 20.94 12.50 -5.35
C LEU A 31 19.60 12.84 -4.68
N SER A 32 19.28 14.13 -4.58
CA SER A 32 18.02 14.60 -4.00
C SER A 32 16.81 14.17 -4.86
N ALA A 33 16.93 14.23 -6.19
CA ALA A 33 15.88 13.79 -7.10
C ALA A 33 15.62 12.28 -7.00
N ILE A 34 16.68 11.46 -6.93
CA ILE A 34 16.57 10.01 -6.76
C ILE A 34 15.93 9.68 -5.40
N GLY A 35 16.38 10.34 -4.33
CA GLY A 35 15.82 10.19 -2.99
C GLY A 35 14.34 10.56 -2.92
N GLY A 36 13.96 11.70 -3.52
CA GLY A 36 12.58 12.15 -3.61
C GLY A 36 11.70 11.17 -4.40
N TYR A 37 12.19 10.67 -5.53
CA TYR A 37 11.47 9.68 -6.34
C TYR A 37 11.24 8.36 -5.59
N MET A 38 12.28 7.85 -4.91
CA MET A 38 12.17 6.70 -4.03
C MET A 38 11.11 6.90 -2.95
N MET A 39 11.08 8.07 -2.31
CA MET A 39 10.09 8.38 -1.27
C MET A 39 8.65 8.37 -1.81
N LEU A 40 8.41 8.93 -3.00
CA LEU A 40 7.10 8.89 -3.66
C LEU A 40 6.62 7.47 -3.93
N ILE A 41 7.52 6.58 -4.39
CA ILE A 41 7.19 5.17 -4.61
C ILE A 41 6.77 4.51 -3.28
N ARG A 42 7.53 4.75 -2.20
CA ARG A 42 7.20 4.19 -0.87
C ARG A 42 5.82 4.64 -0.39
N LEU A 43 5.47 5.91 -0.59
CA LEU A 43 4.16 6.44 -0.19
C LEU A 43 3.01 5.74 -0.94
N ARG A 44 3.15 5.54 -2.26
CA ARG A 44 2.13 4.84 -3.06
C ARG A 44 1.97 3.39 -2.63
N ILE A 45 3.08 2.68 -2.37
CA ILE A 45 3.03 1.29 -1.89
C ILE A 45 2.36 1.23 -0.52
N ASN A 46 2.70 2.14 0.40
CA ASN A 46 2.10 2.19 1.73
C ASN A 46 0.59 2.45 1.67
N SER A 47 0.12 3.35 0.80
CA SER A 47 -1.33 3.59 0.65
C SER A 47 -2.06 2.36 0.12
N ASP A 48 -1.45 1.63 -0.80
CA ASP A 48 -2.04 0.40 -1.36
C ASP A 48 -2.10 -0.72 -0.31
N ILE A 49 -1.07 -0.85 0.54
CA ILE A 49 -1.05 -1.82 1.65
C ILE A 49 -2.20 -1.53 2.62
N VAL A 50 -2.38 -0.29 3.09
CA VAL A 50 -3.43 0.06 4.06
C VAL A 50 -4.83 -0.31 3.53
N ASN A 51 -5.11 0.01 2.27
CA ASN A 51 -6.39 -0.33 1.65
C ASN A 51 -6.56 -1.85 1.49
N THR A 52 -5.46 -2.57 1.22
CA THR A 52 -5.47 -4.03 1.21
C THR A 52 -5.81 -4.59 2.58
N THR A 53 -5.09 -4.19 3.62
CA THR A 53 -5.31 -4.70 4.98
C THR A 53 -6.72 -4.42 5.45
N LYS A 54 -7.29 -3.27 5.07
CA LYS A 54 -8.69 -2.94 5.33
C LYS A 54 -9.64 -3.95 4.66
N ALA A 55 -9.52 -4.18 3.35
CA ALA A 55 -10.38 -5.13 2.63
C ALA A 55 -10.29 -6.56 3.21
N ILE A 56 -9.08 -6.95 3.55
CA ILE A 56 -8.70 -8.20 4.21
C ILE A 56 -9.37 -8.34 5.60
N TYR A 57 -9.29 -7.32 6.44
CA TYR A 57 -9.90 -7.31 7.77
C TYR A 57 -11.43 -7.38 7.73
N ILE A 58 -12.04 -6.70 6.76
CA ILE A 58 -13.49 -6.68 6.58
C ILE A 58 -14.02 -8.07 6.19
N ALA A 59 -13.33 -8.74 5.27
CA ALA A 59 -13.72 -10.08 4.84
C ALA A 59 -13.66 -11.10 5.99
N ASP A 60 -12.66 -10.99 6.87
CA ASP A 60 -12.54 -11.86 8.04
C ASP A 60 -13.61 -11.58 9.07
N ALA A 61 -13.92 -10.33 9.36
CA ALA A 61 -14.93 -10.00 10.34
C ALA A 61 -16.35 -10.43 9.91
N GLY A 62 -16.66 -10.38 8.61
CA GLY A 62 -17.89 -10.97 8.08
C GLY A 62 -17.95 -12.49 8.28
N LEU A 63 -16.82 -13.18 8.10
CA LEU A 63 -16.72 -14.62 8.36
C LEU A 63 -16.88 -14.96 9.85
N GLU A 64 -16.27 -14.17 10.76
CA GLU A 64 -16.43 -14.36 12.20
C GLU A 64 -17.88 -14.14 12.65
N CYS A 65 -18.64 -13.25 12.00
CA CYS A 65 -20.07 -13.09 12.29
C CYS A 65 -20.87 -14.35 11.92
N GLU A 66 -20.65 -14.88 10.72
CA GLU A 66 -21.30 -16.13 10.27
C GLU A 66 -20.89 -17.32 11.16
N ALA A 67 -19.63 -17.38 11.58
CA ALA A 67 -19.14 -18.39 12.53
C ALA A 67 -19.80 -18.24 13.90
N TYR A 68 -19.96 -17.02 14.40
CA TYR A 68 -20.64 -16.77 15.66
C TYR A 68 -22.09 -17.24 15.64
N ASN A 69 -22.83 -16.95 14.57
CA ASN A 69 -24.21 -17.44 14.41
C ASN A 69 -24.31 -18.96 14.49
N GLN A 70 -23.32 -19.67 13.97
CA GLN A 70 -23.32 -21.13 13.99
C GLN A 70 -22.96 -21.72 15.34
N PHE A 71 -21.95 -21.17 16.01
CA PHE A 71 -21.52 -21.70 17.30
C PHE A 71 -22.45 -21.30 18.44
N GLN A 72 -23.11 -20.15 18.34
CA GLN A 72 -24.00 -19.63 19.39
C GLN A 72 -25.49 -19.71 19.05
N LEU A 73 -25.86 -20.29 17.91
CA LEU A 73 -27.26 -20.32 17.44
C LEU A 73 -27.89 -18.92 17.43
N ALA A 74 -27.08 -17.91 17.12
CA ALA A 74 -27.54 -16.53 17.03
C ALA A 74 -28.17 -16.30 15.63
N ASP A 75 -29.26 -15.54 15.59
CA ASP A 75 -29.98 -15.18 14.36
C ASP A 75 -29.69 -13.71 14.01
N ILE A 76 -28.41 -13.42 13.80
CA ILE A 76 -27.94 -12.07 13.45
C ILE A 76 -27.77 -12.01 11.94
N ASP A 77 -28.44 -11.07 11.27
CA ASP A 77 -28.15 -10.84 9.85
C ASP A 77 -26.77 -10.16 9.71
N CYS A 78 -25.76 -10.96 9.39
CA CYS A 78 -24.39 -10.49 9.17
C CYS A 78 -24.24 -9.58 7.93
N ASN A 79 -25.29 -9.47 7.10
CA ASN A 79 -25.34 -8.57 5.95
C ASN A 79 -25.91 -7.19 6.30
N ASP A 80 -26.64 -7.06 7.42
CA ASP A 80 -27.40 -5.85 7.78
C ASP A 80 -26.77 -5.08 8.96
N ILE A 81 -25.55 -5.46 9.35
CA ILE A 81 -24.75 -4.74 10.35
C ILE A 81 -24.37 -3.36 9.78
N PRO A 82 -24.63 -2.25 10.49
CA PRO A 82 -24.52 -0.90 9.95
C PRO A 82 -23.19 -0.66 9.24
N TYR A 83 -23.29 -0.12 8.02
CA TYR A 83 -22.29 0.23 7.00
C TYR A 83 -20.92 0.78 7.46
N ASN A 84 -20.84 1.24 8.71
CA ASN A 84 -19.69 1.80 9.43
C ASN A 84 -19.00 0.82 10.40
N ALA A 85 -19.55 -0.39 10.56
CA ALA A 85 -18.93 -1.49 11.29
C ALA A 85 -18.13 -2.41 10.35
N PHE A 86 -18.66 -2.74 9.16
CA PHE A 86 -17.95 -3.49 8.11
C PHE A 86 -18.52 -3.10 6.73
N PRO A 87 -17.76 -2.42 5.85
CA PRO A 87 -18.31 -1.97 4.58
C PRO A 87 -18.37 -3.14 3.59
N HIS A 88 -19.54 -3.73 3.48
CA HIS A 88 -19.98 -4.47 2.31
C HIS A 88 -21.36 -3.95 1.95
N THR A 89 -21.51 -3.21 0.83
CA THR A 89 -22.74 -3.16 0.01
C THR A 89 -22.63 -2.16 -1.15
N SER A 90 -22.98 -2.66 -2.34
CA SER A 90 -23.73 -1.99 -3.41
C SER A 90 -23.87 -0.46 -3.32
N GLY A 91 -22.81 0.22 -3.75
CA GLY A 91 -22.76 1.67 -3.87
C GLY A 91 -21.36 2.14 -4.21
N VAL A 92 -20.71 1.48 -5.18
CA VAL A 92 -19.36 1.78 -5.70
C VAL A 92 -18.33 2.13 -4.62
N VAL A 93 -17.96 1.15 -3.79
CA VAL A 93 -16.74 1.23 -2.96
C VAL A 93 -16.09 -0.16 -2.93
N ASP A 94 -15.34 -0.47 -4.00
CA ASP A 94 -14.43 -1.60 -4.18
C ASP A 94 -15.02 -3.05 -4.02
N PRO A 95 -15.23 -3.82 -5.12
CA PRO A 95 -15.76 -5.22 -5.13
C PRO A 95 -14.74 -6.27 -4.64
N ARG A 96 -14.03 -5.94 -3.58
CA ARG A 96 -12.66 -6.39 -3.31
C ARG A 96 -12.51 -7.07 -1.96
N ALA A 97 -13.47 -6.88 -1.06
CA ALA A 97 -13.69 -7.71 0.11
C ALA A 97 -15.01 -8.46 -0.07
N SER A 98 -15.02 -9.77 0.15
CA SER A 98 -16.20 -10.62 0.06
C SER A 98 -16.04 -11.80 1.02
N TYR A 99 -17.12 -12.14 1.71
CA TYR A 99 -17.25 -13.40 2.42
C TYR A 99 -18.41 -14.19 1.81
N VAL A 100 -18.32 -15.52 1.80
CA VAL A 100 -19.35 -16.41 1.27
C VAL A 100 -19.51 -17.59 2.21
N SER A 101 -20.74 -17.86 2.63
CA SER A 101 -21.15 -19.08 3.33
C SER A 101 -22.14 -19.85 2.44
N GLU A 102 -21.87 -21.13 2.15
CA GLU A 102 -22.78 -21.98 1.38
C GLU A 102 -23.41 -23.04 2.30
N TYR A 103 -24.75 -23.08 2.31
CA TYR A 103 -25.55 -23.95 3.17
C TYR A 103 -26.28 -24.97 2.31
N THR A 104 -25.98 -26.26 2.48
CA THR A 104 -26.58 -27.33 1.66
C THR A 104 -27.81 -27.98 2.32
N ALA A 105 -27.85 -28.03 3.65
CA ALA A 105 -29.02 -28.30 4.52
C ALA A 105 -28.49 -28.57 5.95
N GLY A 106 -28.42 -27.54 6.80
CA GLY A 106 -27.77 -27.62 8.11
C GLY A 106 -26.54 -26.71 8.21
N PRO A 107 -25.51 -27.01 9.04
CA PRO A 107 -24.29 -26.20 9.12
C PRO A 107 -23.66 -26.05 7.73
N PRO A 108 -22.89 -24.96 7.48
CA PRO A 108 -22.35 -24.67 6.16
C PRO A 108 -21.37 -25.77 5.78
N SER A 109 -21.43 -26.20 4.53
CA SER A 109 -20.46 -27.15 3.99
C SER A 109 -19.09 -26.48 3.79
N TYR A 110 -19.06 -25.15 3.64
CA TYR A 110 -17.85 -24.35 3.78
C TYR A 110 -18.13 -22.86 4.02
N MET A 111 -17.15 -22.19 4.63
CA MET A 111 -17.05 -20.72 4.70
C MET A 111 -15.83 -20.24 3.94
N LEU A 112 -15.92 -19.07 3.32
CA LEU A 112 -14.87 -18.48 2.51
C LEU A 112 -14.72 -16.99 2.85
N SER A 113 -13.51 -16.56 3.20
CA SER A 113 -13.13 -15.14 3.28
C SER A 113 -12.22 -14.80 2.10
N LYS A 114 -12.50 -13.70 1.41
CA LYS A 114 -11.72 -13.15 0.29
C LYS A 114 -11.54 -11.65 0.46
N GLY A 115 -10.30 -11.22 0.71
CA GLY A 115 -9.92 -9.81 0.68
C GLY A 115 -8.85 -9.58 -0.39
N SER A 116 -9.04 -8.60 -1.26
CA SER A 116 -8.17 -8.34 -2.40
C SER A 116 -8.13 -6.85 -2.68
N TYR A 117 -6.96 -6.23 -2.74
CA TYR A 117 -6.83 -4.85 -3.21
C TYR A 117 -5.57 -4.70 -4.05
N ARG A 118 -5.76 -4.28 -5.30
CA ARG A 118 -4.69 -4.09 -6.31
C ARG A 118 -3.71 -5.27 -6.37
N SER A 119 -2.55 -5.14 -5.74
CA SER A 119 -1.44 -6.10 -5.85
C SER A 119 -1.38 -7.14 -4.73
N ALA A 120 -2.28 -7.07 -3.75
CA ALA A 120 -2.28 -7.99 -2.62
C ALA A 120 -3.67 -8.58 -2.41
N SER A 121 -3.73 -9.89 -2.24
CA SER A 121 -4.95 -10.62 -1.97
C SER A 121 -4.70 -11.75 -0.98
N ARG A 122 -5.69 -11.99 -0.13
CA ARG A 122 -5.78 -13.19 0.69
C ARG A 122 -7.14 -13.84 0.49
N SER A 123 -7.13 -15.16 0.50
CA SER A 123 -8.36 -15.91 0.70
C SER A 123 -8.09 -17.14 1.53
N PHE A 124 -9.03 -17.48 2.42
CA PHE A 124 -8.99 -18.76 3.11
C PHE A 124 -10.39 -19.36 3.13
N ARG A 125 -10.44 -20.70 3.18
CA ARG A 125 -11.67 -21.48 3.18
C ARG A 125 -11.63 -22.43 4.36
N LEU A 126 -12.71 -22.45 5.12
CA LEU A 126 -12.96 -23.43 6.17
C LEU A 126 -13.98 -24.43 5.64
N GLY A 127 -13.63 -25.71 5.61
CA GLY A 127 -14.54 -26.80 5.27
C GLY A 127 -14.93 -27.55 6.53
N PHE A 128 -16.18 -28.02 6.59
CA PHE A 128 -16.77 -28.70 7.74
C PHE A 128 -17.40 -30.03 7.33
#